data_AF-A0A9P7X604-F1
#
_entry.id   AF-A0A9P7X604-F1
#
_cell.length_a   1.000
_cell.length_b   1.000
_cell.length_c   1.000
_cell.angle_alpha   90.00
_cell.angle_beta   90.00
_cell.angle_gamma   90.00
#
_symmetry.space_group_name_H-M   'P 1'
#
loop_
_entity.id
_entity.type
_entity.pdbx_description
1 polymer ?
#
loop_
_entity_poly.entity_id
_entity_poly.type
_entity_poly.pdbx_seq_one_letter_code
_entity_poly.pdbx_strand_id
1 'polypeptide(L)'
;MEEDVPVTVVAHHPGKVKELATVLQHAKADVIFLIPPSSKDKMKLSEEVVYATREAGIKCVVLLSAAGADLADKEKQPHLCEFVDIEQMVLQAKGDTSTEAGHSPCVIRAGFYAENLFYYNKQAQASGKLPLPIGTAHKFAPVALGDVAQVAAAVITGEGPHGLDDNHRGQLITITGPMLCAGEELATAARDALNVKVEFEDITEDEAKAILKTAEIDESEKDYILEYYSLVKEGKTNYMSTHSFQFMFGQKPMQPTEFFQTYDEEFKPKRRRTKA
;
A
#
# COMPACT_ATOMS: atom_id res chain seq x y z
N MET A 1 16.59 -23.33 1.64
CA MET A 1 16.13 -23.59 3.02
C MET A 1 15.56 -22.27 3.48
N GLU A 2 14.24 -22.16 3.61
CA GLU A 2 13.67 -21.06 4.39
C GLU A 2 14.08 -21.32 5.84
N GLU A 3 15.02 -20.54 6.35
CA GLU A 3 15.24 -20.49 7.79
C GLU A 3 14.03 -19.82 8.41
N ASP A 4 13.42 -20.48 9.38
CA ASP A 4 12.27 -19.98 10.13
C ASP A 4 12.76 -18.74 10.92
N VAL A 5 12.51 -17.54 10.37
CA VAL A 5 12.93 -16.29 11.02
C VAL A 5 12.07 -16.12 12.27
N PRO A 6 12.66 -16.08 13.48
CA PRO A 6 11.88 -16.01 14.70
C PRO A 6 11.11 -14.69 14.78
N VAL A 7 9.78 -14.76 14.74
CA VAL A 7 8.89 -13.60 14.89
C VAL A 7 8.39 -13.51 16.33
N THR A 8 8.55 -12.34 16.95
CA THR A 8 7.95 -12.03 18.26
C THR A 8 6.74 -11.14 18.07
N VAL A 9 5.57 -11.59 18.51
CA VAL A 9 4.34 -10.81 18.46
C VAL A 9 4.21 -10.01 19.75
N VAL A 10 4.04 -8.70 19.61
CA VAL A 10 3.83 -7.76 20.71
C VAL A 10 2.48 -7.10 20.54
N ALA A 11 1.65 -7.11 21.58
CA ALA A 11 0.41 -6.34 21.59
C ALA A 11 0.69 -4.85 21.80
N HIS A 12 0.17 -4.02 20.91
CA HIS A 12 0.09 -2.57 21.14
C HIS A 12 -1.19 -2.26 21.92
N HIS A 13 -1.04 -1.62 23.08
CA HIS A 13 -2.16 -1.12 23.88
C HIS A 13 -2.33 0.39 23.65
N PRO A 14 -3.41 0.83 22.97
CA PRO A 14 -3.63 2.25 22.70
C PRO A 14 -3.63 3.10 23.98
N GLY A 15 -2.98 4.26 23.92
CA GLY A 15 -2.79 5.19 25.03
C GLY A 15 -1.67 4.82 26.00
N LYS A 16 -0.89 3.76 25.73
CA LYS A 16 0.21 3.28 26.59
C LYS A 16 1.58 3.44 25.95
N VAL A 17 1.91 4.64 25.47
CA VAL A 17 3.17 4.95 24.75
C VAL A 17 4.43 4.49 25.49
N LYS A 18 4.52 4.70 26.81
CA LYS A 18 5.69 4.26 27.61
C LYS A 18 5.86 2.74 27.67
N GLU A 19 4.74 2.02 27.70
CA GLU A 19 4.75 0.57 27.66
C GLU A 19 5.25 0.10 26.30
N LEU A 20 4.72 0.67 25.21
CA LEU A 20 5.20 0.38 23.86
C LEU A 20 6.69 0.65 23.72
N ALA A 21 7.18 1.82 24.18
CA ALA A 21 8.61 2.16 24.14
C ALA A 21 9.47 1.12 24.88
N THR A 22 9.04 0.66 26.06
CA THR A 22 9.72 -0.38 26.83
C THR A 22 9.78 -1.69 26.05
N VAL A 23 8.71 -2.07 25.36
CA VAL A 23 8.70 -3.28 24.54
C VAL A 23 9.63 -3.15 23.34
N LEU A 24 9.63 -2.01 22.65
CA LEU A 24 10.53 -1.76 21.52
C LEU A 24 12.01 -1.82 21.95
N GLN A 25 12.35 -1.30 23.12
CA GLN A 25 13.69 -1.41 23.72
C GLN A 25 14.06 -2.87 24.03
N HIS A 26 13.15 -3.63 24.64
CA HIS A 26 13.39 -5.05 24.93
C HIS A 26 13.54 -5.91 23.68
N ALA A 27 12.79 -5.58 22.62
CA ALA A 27 12.90 -6.22 21.31
C ALA A 27 14.22 -5.88 20.60
N LYS A 28 14.96 -4.86 21.07
CA LYS A 28 16.19 -4.34 20.46
C LYS A 28 15.98 -3.98 18.98
N ALA A 29 14.84 -3.35 18.68
CA ALA A 29 14.53 -2.96 17.31
C ALA A 29 15.46 -1.84 16.82
N ASP A 30 16.09 -2.03 15.66
CA ASP A 30 16.94 -1.03 15.02
C ASP A 30 16.14 -0.07 14.12
N VAL A 31 15.04 -0.58 13.55
CA VAL A 31 14.18 0.11 12.60
C VAL A 31 12.72 -0.16 12.96
N ILE A 32 11.88 0.87 12.91
CA ILE A 32 10.42 0.74 12.98
C ILE A 32 9.85 0.90 11.58
N PHE A 33 9.20 -0.14 11.07
CA PHE A 33 8.36 -0.05 9.88
C PHE A 33 6.92 0.23 10.28
N LEU A 34 6.49 1.48 10.12
CA LEU A 34 5.16 1.94 10.45
C LEU A 34 4.22 1.77 9.25
N ILE A 35 3.27 0.85 9.38
CA ILE A 35 2.11 0.74 8.50
C ILE A 35 0.93 1.37 9.26
N PRO A 36 0.41 2.54 8.81
CA PRO A 36 -0.77 3.13 9.43
C PRO A 36 -1.94 2.13 9.44
N PRO A 37 -2.60 1.91 10.59
CA PRO A 37 -3.63 0.88 10.66
C PRO A 37 -4.89 1.29 9.88
N SER A 38 -5.55 0.32 9.26
CA SER A 38 -6.90 0.47 8.71
C SER A 38 -7.91 0.64 9.84
N SER A 39 -8.03 1.86 10.36
CA SER A 39 -8.92 2.22 11.47
C SER A 39 -9.19 3.73 11.47
N LYS A 40 -10.34 4.13 12.00
CA LYS A 40 -10.66 5.55 12.27
C LYS A 40 -9.66 6.24 13.20
N ASP A 41 -8.92 5.47 13.99
CA ASP A 41 -7.91 5.97 14.94
C ASP A 41 -6.50 5.98 14.32
N LYS A 42 -6.37 5.80 12.99
CA LYS A 42 -5.11 5.71 12.23
C LYS A 42 -4.08 6.75 12.63
N MET A 43 -4.48 8.04 12.63
CA MET A 43 -3.58 9.14 12.97
C MET A 43 -3.05 9.00 14.40
N LYS A 44 -3.95 8.78 15.37
CA LYS A 44 -3.60 8.66 16.79
C LYS A 44 -2.69 7.47 17.05
N LEU A 45 -3.00 6.30 16.49
CA LEU A 45 -2.21 5.09 16.67
C LEU A 45 -0.82 5.23 16.02
N SER A 46 -0.75 5.84 14.84
CA SER A 46 0.51 6.15 14.17
C SER A 46 1.36 7.11 15.01
N GLU A 47 0.73 8.13 15.60
CA GLU A 47 1.37 9.08 16.50
C GLU A 47 1.95 8.40 17.74
N GLU A 48 1.21 7.48 18.37
CA GLU A 48 1.70 6.72 19.51
C GLU A 48 2.95 5.87 19.18
N VAL A 49 2.99 5.27 17.98
CA VAL A 49 4.16 4.51 17.52
C VAL A 49 5.35 5.42 17.28
N VAL A 50 5.15 6.58 16.65
CA VAL A 50 6.23 7.55 16.41
C VAL A 50 6.81 8.07 17.73
N TYR A 51 5.97 8.41 18.71
CA TYR A 51 6.47 8.82 20.03
C TYR A 51 7.15 7.68 20.79
N ALA A 52 6.61 6.47 20.75
CA ALA A 52 7.24 5.32 21.40
C ALA A 52 8.61 5.00 20.79
N THR A 53 8.76 5.17 19.47
CA THR A 53 10.05 5.04 18.78
C THR A 53 11.07 6.05 19.32
N ARG A 54 10.67 7.32 19.46
CA ARG A 54 11.52 8.39 19.99
C ARG A 54 11.96 8.10 21.42
N GLU A 55 11.02 7.72 22.29
CA GLU A 55 11.27 7.34 23.69
C GLU A 55 12.15 6.09 23.79
N ALA A 56 12.00 5.14 22.86
CA ALA A 56 12.82 3.94 22.80
C ALA A 56 14.27 4.20 22.32
N GLY A 57 14.55 5.39 21.76
CA GLY A 57 15.87 5.73 21.21
C GLY A 57 16.18 5.02 19.89
N ILE A 58 15.15 4.61 19.14
CA ILE A 58 15.32 3.91 17.86
C ILE A 58 15.58 4.94 16.75
N LYS A 59 16.61 4.71 15.94
CA LYS A 59 17.18 5.70 15.01
C LYS A 59 16.35 5.92 13.74
N CYS A 60 15.53 4.94 13.39
CA CYS A 60 14.88 4.89 12.09
C CYS A 60 13.39 4.57 12.20
N VAL A 61 12.60 5.39 11.50
CA VAL A 61 11.20 5.10 11.18
C VAL A 61 11.05 5.10 9.67
N VAL A 62 10.56 3.99 9.13
CA VAL A 62 10.14 3.87 7.73
C VAL A 62 8.62 3.84 7.71
N LEU A 63 8.00 4.81 7.05
CA LEU A 63 6.54 4.90 6.93
C LEU A 63 6.09 4.33 5.59
N LEU A 64 5.13 3.40 5.61
CA LEU A 64 4.34 3.05 4.43
C LEU A 64 3.17 4.03 4.28
N SER A 65 3.30 4.93 3.32
CA SER A 65 2.31 5.95 2.96
C SER A 65 1.63 5.63 1.63
N ALA A 66 0.76 6.53 1.15
CA ALA A 66 -0.01 6.39 -0.07
C ALA A 66 0.44 7.37 -1.16
N ALA A 67 0.67 6.87 -2.38
CA ALA A 67 0.96 7.70 -3.54
C ALA A 67 -0.30 8.45 -4.00
N GLY A 68 -0.17 9.77 -4.22
CA GLY A 68 -1.29 10.65 -4.59
C GLY A 68 -2.02 11.26 -3.40
N ALA A 69 -1.67 10.90 -2.16
CA ALA A 69 -2.22 11.51 -0.95
C ALA A 69 -1.97 13.03 -0.87
N ASP A 70 -0.85 13.50 -1.41
CA ASP A 70 -0.50 14.92 -1.55
C ASP A 70 -1.28 15.67 -2.64
N LEU A 71 -1.99 14.94 -3.49
CA LEU A 71 -2.88 15.48 -4.52
C LEU A 71 -4.36 15.40 -4.10
N ALA A 72 -4.65 14.77 -2.96
CA ALA A 72 -5.99 14.65 -2.40
C ALA A 72 -6.54 16.02 -1.95
N ASP A 73 -7.85 16.19 -2.11
CA ASP A 73 -8.57 17.34 -1.57
C ASP A 73 -9.15 16.98 -0.21
N LYS A 74 -8.96 17.84 0.80
CA LYS A 74 -9.36 17.52 2.19
C LYS A 74 -10.88 17.40 2.38
N GLU A 75 -11.68 18.07 1.55
CA GLU A 75 -13.14 17.98 1.63
C GLU A 75 -13.67 16.72 0.95
N LYS A 76 -12.99 16.25 -0.10
CA LYS A 76 -13.42 15.08 -0.89
C LYS A 76 -12.76 13.76 -0.51
N GLN A 77 -11.48 13.81 -0.15
CA GLN A 77 -10.64 12.65 0.14
C GLN A 77 -9.87 12.81 1.49
N PRO A 78 -10.57 13.03 2.61
CA PRO A 78 -9.95 13.27 3.90
C PRO A 78 -9.09 12.10 4.39
N HIS A 79 -9.45 10.84 4.13
CA HIS A 79 -8.70 9.68 4.63
C HIS A 79 -7.36 9.51 3.93
N LEU A 80 -7.26 9.91 2.66
CA LEU A 80 -5.99 10.03 1.94
C LEU A 80 -5.13 11.16 2.50
N CYS A 81 -5.72 12.32 2.81
CA CYS A 81 -4.97 13.43 3.41
C CYS A 81 -4.32 13.07 4.76
N GLU A 82 -4.91 12.16 5.55
CA GLU A 82 -4.30 11.69 6.81
C GLU A 82 -2.89 11.11 6.61
N PHE A 83 -2.62 10.49 5.46
CA PHE A 83 -1.28 9.97 5.17
C PHE A 83 -0.25 11.10 5.09
N VAL A 84 -0.61 12.26 4.54
CA VAL A 84 0.27 13.43 4.49
C VAL A 84 0.53 13.98 5.90
N ASP A 85 -0.48 14.00 6.76
CA ASP A 85 -0.33 14.43 8.15
C ASP A 85 0.63 13.48 8.92
N ILE A 86 0.53 12.16 8.69
CA ILE A 86 1.43 11.16 9.27
C ILE A 86 2.86 11.30 8.69
N GLU A 87 2.99 11.52 7.38
CA GLU A 87 4.28 11.78 6.73
C GLU A 87 4.98 12.98 7.37
N GLN A 88 4.26 14.09 7.55
CA GLN A 88 4.81 15.28 8.19
C GLN A 88 5.30 15.00 9.60
N MET A 89 4.52 14.27 10.41
CA MET A 89 4.91 13.89 11.76
C MET A 89 6.18 13.02 11.80
N VAL A 90 6.29 12.04 10.89
CA VAL A 90 7.49 11.19 10.78
C VAL A 90 8.70 12.02 10.32
N LEU A 91 8.53 12.87 9.32
CA LEU A 91 9.61 13.68 8.76
C LEU A 91 10.04 14.83 9.69
N GLN A 92 9.16 15.35 10.54
CA GLN A 92 9.50 16.38 11.54
C GLN A 92 10.49 15.91 12.59
N ALA A 93 10.63 14.59 12.80
CA ALA A 93 11.72 14.06 13.63
C ALA A 93 13.10 14.44 13.05
N LYS A 94 13.19 14.64 11.73
CA LYS A 94 14.42 15.02 11.05
C LYS A 94 14.89 16.40 11.50
N GLY A 95 16.00 16.43 12.23
CA GLY A 95 16.58 17.66 12.79
C GLY A 95 16.23 17.92 14.25
N ASP A 96 15.39 17.08 14.87
CA ASP A 96 15.24 17.07 16.32
C ASP A 96 16.45 16.38 16.96
N THR A 97 17.37 17.18 17.49
CA THR A 97 18.59 16.68 18.15
C THR A 97 18.33 16.10 19.54
N SER A 98 17.09 16.17 20.05
CA SER A 98 16.72 15.55 21.33
C SER A 98 16.40 14.05 21.21
N THR A 99 16.33 13.52 19.99
CA THR A 99 16.02 12.11 19.74
C THR A 99 16.90 11.51 18.65
N GLU A 100 17.30 10.25 18.83
CA GLU A 100 18.01 9.46 17.81
C GLU A 100 17.13 9.17 16.59
N ALA A 101 15.79 9.17 16.75
CA ALA A 101 14.83 8.86 15.69
C ALA A 101 14.85 9.85 14.51
N GLY A 102 15.50 11.01 14.69
CA GLY A 102 15.62 12.04 13.66
C GLY A 102 16.69 11.77 12.60
N HIS A 103 17.50 10.73 12.76
CA HIS A 103 18.65 10.51 11.88
C HIS A 103 18.28 9.99 10.49
N SER A 104 17.38 9.02 10.40
CA SER A 104 17.13 8.28 9.15
C SER A 104 15.65 7.98 8.89
N PRO A 105 14.71 8.96 8.92
CA PRO A 105 13.35 8.69 8.48
C PRO A 105 13.32 8.37 6.98
N CYS A 106 12.42 7.50 6.56
CA CYS A 106 12.12 7.23 5.16
C CYS A 106 10.60 7.09 4.96
N VAL A 107 10.09 7.57 3.83
CA VAL A 107 8.68 7.43 3.46
C VAL A 107 8.59 6.65 2.16
N ILE A 108 7.78 5.59 2.16
CA ILE A 108 7.45 4.81 0.96
C ILE A 108 6.00 5.09 0.62
N ARG A 109 5.73 5.87 -0.42
CA ARG A 109 4.38 6.11 -0.95
C ARG A 109 4.02 5.00 -1.94
N ALA A 110 3.18 4.07 -1.51
CA ALA A 110 2.71 2.99 -2.38
C ALA A 110 1.49 3.43 -3.19
N GLY A 111 1.49 3.10 -4.48
CA GLY A 111 0.35 3.27 -5.37
C GLY A 111 -0.79 2.31 -5.06
N PHE A 112 -1.81 2.30 -5.93
CA PHE A 112 -2.95 1.41 -5.77
C PHE A 112 -2.53 -0.05 -5.85
N TYR A 113 -2.82 -0.86 -4.83
CA TYR A 113 -2.52 -2.29 -4.86
C TYR A 113 -3.38 -2.99 -5.90
N ALA A 114 -2.75 -3.77 -6.77
CA ALA A 114 -3.44 -4.60 -7.75
C ALA A 114 -4.32 -5.67 -7.05
N GLU A 115 -3.94 -6.11 -5.85
CA GLU A 115 -4.71 -7.00 -4.97
C GLU A 115 -6.07 -6.41 -4.56
N ASN A 116 -6.25 -5.08 -4.58
CA ASN A 116 -7.58 -4.48 -4.36
C ASN A 116 -8.60 -4.90 -5.43
N LEU A 117 -8.15 -5.41 -6.59
CA LEU A 117 -9.02 -5.98 -7.61
C LEU A 117 -9.71 -7.28 -7.15
N PHE A 118 -9.21 -7.94 -6.10
CA PHE A 118 -9.84 -9.14 -5.55
C PHE A 118 -11.25 -8.86 -5.00
N TYR A 119 -11.53 -7.65 -4.53
CA TYR A 119 -12.88 -7.30 -4.08
C TYR A 119 -13.93 -7.35 -5.20
N TYR A 120 -13.49 -7.29 -6.46
CA TYR A 120 -14.31 -7.27 -7.66
C TYR A 120 -14.30 -8.61 -8.41
N ASN A 121 -13.58 -9.62 -7.89
CA ASN A 121 -13.33 -10.88 -8.58
C ASN A 121 -14.59 -11.73 -8.79
N LYS A 122 -15.61 -11.62 -7.92
CA LYS A 122 -16.84 -12.42 -8.01
C LYS A 122 -17.56 -12.19 -9.33
N GLN A 123 -17.61 -10.94 -9.80
CA GLN A 123 -18.25 -10.61 -11.08
C GLN A 123 -17.36 -11.02 -12.26
N ALA A 124 -16.04 -10.92 -12.12
CA ALA A 124 -15.10 -11.43 -13.12
C ALA A 124 -15.26 -12.94 -13.32
N GLN A 125 -15.35 -13.70 -12.23
CA GLN A 125 -15.56 -15.15 -12.24
C GLN A 125 -16.94 -15.55 -12.78
N ALA A 126 -17.99 -14.78 -12.48
CA ALA A 126 -19.37 -15.13 -12.80
C ALA A 126 -19.81 -14.73 -14.21
N SER A 127 -19.42 -13.54 -14.67
CA SER A 127 -19.87 -12.95 -15.93
C SER A 127 -18.75 -12.42 -16.83
N GLY A 128 -17.48 -12.59 -16.43
CA GLY A 128 -16.34 -12.07 -17.20
C GLY A 128 -16.29 -10.55 -17.20
N LYS A 129 -16.80 -9.90 -16.16
CA LYS A 129 -16.79 -8.44 -16.02
C LYS A 129 -15.86 -8.02 -14.90
N LEU A 130 -14.97 -7.07 -15.17
CA LEU A 130 -14.14 -6.41 -14.17
C LEU A 130 -14.75 -5.04 -13.86
N PRO A 131 -15.60 -4.94 -12.83
CA PRO A 131 -16.33 -3.72 -12.49
C PRO A 131 -15.44 -2.75 -11.70
N LEU A 132 -15.04 -1.62 -12.29
CA LEU A 132 -14.23 -0.62 -11.57
C LEU A 132 -14.81 0.79 -11.74
N PRO A 133 -14.87 1.61 -10.68
CA PRO A 133 -15.43 2.96 -10.73
C PRO A 133 -14.39 3.99 -11.18
N ILE A 134 -13.78 3.78 -12.35
CA ILE A 134 -12.67 4.61 -12.83
C ILE A 134 -13.00 5.41 -14.08
N GLY A 135 -14.18 5.26 -14.67
CA GLY A 135 -14.52 5.88 -15.94
C GLY A 135 -13.81 5.25 -17.13
N THR A 136 -14.25 5.59 -18.34
CA THR A 136 -13.68 5.05 -19.59
C THR A 136 -12.45 5.81 -20.09
N ALA A 137 -12.18 7.00 -19.56
CA ALA A 137 -11.15 7.92 -20.06
C ALA A 137 -9.91 8.04 -19.15
N HIS A 138 -9.93 7.44 -17.96
CA HIS A 138 -8.90 7.63 -16.96
C HIS A 138 -7.94 6.44 -16.91
N LYS A 139 -6.72 6.72 -16.46
CA LYS A 139 -5.66 5.73 -16.29
C LYS A 139 -4.99 5.90 -14.93
N PHE A 140 -4.49 4.79 -14.42
CA PHE A 140 -3.70 4.69 -13.19
C PHE A 140 -2.75 3.49 -13.32
N ALA A 141 -1.78 3.37 -12.41
CA ALA A 141 -0.76 2.31 -12.45
C ALA A 141 -0.84 1.39 -11.22
N PRO A 142 -1.70 0.36 -11.22
CA PRO A 142 -1.77 -0.62 -10.13
C PRO A 142 -0.43 -1.31 -9.91
N VAL A 143 0.03 -1.36 -8.65
CA VAL A 143 1.27 -2.01 -8.24
C VAL A 143 0.96 -3.32 -7.51
N ALA A 144 1.74 -4.37 -7.75
CA ALA A 144 1.61 -5.59 -6.95
C ALA A 144 2.10 -5.34 -5.52
N LEU A 145 1.38 -5.83 -4.52
CA LEU A 145 1.77 -5.72 -3.11
C LEU A 145 3.13 -6.38 -2.85
N GLY A 146 3.46 -7.45 -3.59
CA GLY A 146 4.77 -8.09 -3.55
C GLY A 146 5.94 -7.18 -3.95
N ASP A 147 5.73 -6.24 -4.88
CA ASP A 147 6.77 -5.27 -5.25
C ASP A 147 6.94 -4.20 -4.18
N VAL A 148 5.83 -3.75 -3.58
CA VAL A 148 5.85 -2.80 -2.46
C VAL A 148 6.54 -3.42 -1.25
N ALA A 149 6.26 -4.68 -0.95
CA ALA A 149 6.92 -5.43 0.11
C ALA A 149 8.42 -5.60 -0.13
N GLN A 150 8.85 -5.87 -1.38
CA GLN A 150 10.26 -5.92 -1.74
C GLN A 150 10.97 -4.58 -1.51
N VAL A 151 10.36 -3.46 -1.93
CA VAL A 151 10.91 -2.11 -1.65
C VAL A 151 11.01 -1.86 -0.15
N ALA A 152 9.94 -2.14 0.60
CA ALA A 152 9.95 -1.97 2.05
C ALA A 152 11.07 -2.81 2.71
N ALA A 153 11.19 -4.09 2.32
CA ALA A 153 12.25 -4.96 2.79
C ALA A 153 13.64 -4.40 2.47
N ALA A 154 13.91 -4.03 1.21
CA ALA A 154 15.20 -3.48 0.78
C ALA A 154 15.58 -2.22 1.56
N VAL A 155 14.59 -1.35 1.87
CA VAL A 155 14.80 -0.15 2.68
C VAL A 155 15.11 -0.52 4.13
N ILE A 156 14.28 -1.33 4.80
CA ILE A 156 14.42 -1.60 6.25
C ILE A 156 15.63 -2.49 6.57
N THR A 157 16.12 -3.29 5.61
CA THR A 157 17.32 -4.11 5.78
C THR A 157 18.60 -3.42 5.33
N GLY A 158 18.50 -2.20 4.79
CA GLY A 158 19.67 -1.43 4.41
C GLY A 158 20.37 -0.87 5.64
N GLU A 159 21.64 -1.21 5.85
CA GLU A 159 22.40 -0.78 7.02
C GLU A 159 23.40 0.34 6.69
N GLY A 160 23.46 1.36 7.56
CA GLY A 160 24.43 2.44 7.47
C GLY A 160 24.79 3.04 8.83
N PRO A 161 25.76 3.98 8.89
CA PRO A 161 26.24 4.57 10.15
C PRO A 161 25.16 5.22 11.02
N HIS A 162 24.02 5.56 10.40
CA HIS A 162 22.90 6.26 11.02
C HIS A 162 21.60 5.44 11.04
N GLY A 163 21.70 4.10 10.99
CA GLY A 163 20.56 3.19 10.89
C GLY A 163 20.42 2.68 9.46
N LEU A 164 19.71 3.43 8.60
CA LEU A 164 19.56 3.07 7.19
C LEU A 164 20.82 3.33 6.37
N ASP A 165 20.97 2.59 5.27
CA ASP A 165 22.01 2.86 4.27
C ASP A 165 21.80 4.22 3.57
N ASP A 166 22.89 4.72 3.00
CA ASP A 166 22.95 6.06 2.40
C ASP A 166 22.06 6.22 1.15
N ASN A 167 21.63 5.13 0.50
CA ASN A 167 20.74 5.22 -0.66
C ASN A 167 19.27 5.41 -0.24
N HIS A 168 18.89 4.95 0.95
CA HIS A 168 17.49 4.98 1.40
C HIS A 168 17.22 6.00 2.50
N ARG A 169 18.19 6.32 3.35
CA ARG A 169 17.97 7.26 4.46
C ARG A 169 17.50 8.63 3.96
N GLY A 170 16.44 9.15 4.56
CA GLY A 170 15.90 10.47 4.22
C GLY A 170 15.18 10.55 2.88
N GLN A 171 14.98 9.44 2.17
CA GLN A 171 14.26 9.42 0.90
C GLN A 171 12.74 9.46 1.10
N LEU A 172 12.07 10.05 0.12
CA LEU A 172 10.64 9.90 -0.13
C LEU A 172 10.49 9.10 -1.42
N ILE A 173 10.16 7.83 -1.28
CA ILE A 173 10.14 6.83 -2.35
C ILE A 173 8.71 6.61 -2.77
N THR A 174 8.34 7.01 -3.99
CA THR A 174 7.02 6.67 -4.56
C THR A 174 7.15 5.43 -5.44
N ILE A 175 6.28 4.45 -5.26
CA ILE A 175 6.23 3.24 -6.08
C ILE A 175 4.84 3.02 -6.68
N THR A 176 4.78 2.81 -7.99
CA THR A 176 3.56 2.42 -8.73
C THR A 176 3.81 1.18 -9.58
N GLY A 177 2.76 0.69 -10.23
CA GLY A 177 2.88 -0.32 -11.27
C GLY A 177 3.69 0.14 -12.48
N PRO A 178 4.09 -0.80 -13.36
CA PRO A 178 4.94 -0.52 -14.50
C PRO A 178 4.18 -0.06 -15.75
N MET A 179 2.86 0.11 -15.66
CA MET A 179 2.02 0.47 -16.80
C MET A 179 0.81 1.28 -16.35
N LEU A 180 0.57 2.42 -17.02
CA LEU A 180 -0.69 3.13 -16.94
C LEU A 180 -1.77 2.34 -17.69
N CYS A 181 -2.80 1.95 -16.96
CA CYS A 181 -3.91 1.17 -17.49
C CYS A 181 -5.23 1.93 -17.36
N ALA A 182 -5.95 2.05 -18.46
CA ALA A 182 -7.39 2.22 -18.46
C ALA A 182 -8.08 0.89 -18.10
N GLY A 183 -9.37 0.93 -17.77
CA GLY A 183 -10.16 -0.27 -17.46
C GLY A 183 -10.06 -1.36 -18.54
N GLU A 184 -10.19 -0.98 -19.81
CA GLU A 184 -10.07 -1.91 -20.95
C GLU A 184 -8.67 -2.53 -21.09
N GLU A 185 -7.62 -1.80 -20.70
CA GLU A 185 -6.24 -2.29 -20.74
C GLU A 185 -6.01 -3.31 -19.61
N LEU A 186 -6.60 -3.09 -18.41
CA LEU A 186 -6.61 -4.08 -17.33
C LEU A 186 -7.40 -5.34 -17.71
N ALA A 187 -8.59 -5.18 -18.29
CA ALA A 187 -9.40 -6.30 -18.75
C ALA A 187 -8.70 -7.09 -19.88
N THR A 188 -7.98 -6.40 -20.77
CA THR A 188 -7.12 -7.03 -21.78
C THR A 188 -5.98 -7.82 -21.13
N ALA A 189 -5.27 -7.23 -20.17
CA ALA A 189 -4.22 -7.94 -19.44
C ALA A 189 -4.75 -9.20 -18.75
N ALA A 190 -5.93 -9.12 -18.12
CA ALA A 190 -6.60 -10.26 -17.50
C ALA A 190 -7.00 -11.32 -18.54
N ARG A 191 -7.61 -10.92 -19.65
CA ARG A 191 -8.00 -11.83 -20.73
C ARG A 191 -6.81 -12.62 -21.26
N ASP A 192 -5.72 -11.92 -21.56
CA ASP A 192 -4.53 -12.49 -22.18
C ASP A 192 -3.80 -13.41 -21.19
N ALA A 193 -3.74 -13.03 -19.92
CA ALA A 193 -3.16 -13.82 -18.83
C ALA A 193 -3.95 -15.11 -18.52
N LEU A 194 -5.27 -15.00 -18.43
CA LEU A 194 -6.14 -16.06 -17.92
C LEU A 194 -6.67 -16.97 -19.03
N ASN A 195 -6.58 -16.53 -20.30
CA ASN A 195 -7.20 -17.16 -21.46
C ASN A 195 -8.73 -17.34 -21.29
N VAL A 196 -9.40 -16.33 -20.72
CA VAL A 196 -10.86 -16.27 -20.55
C VAL A 196 -11.39 -14.92 -20.97
N LYS A 197 -12.67 -14.85 -21.33
CA LYS A 197 -13.29 -13.58 -21.71
C LYS A 197 -13.46 -12.70 -20.45
N VAL A 198 -12.67 -11.64 -20.38
CA VAL A 198 -12.80 -10.55 -19.39
C VAL A 198 -12.99 -9.24 -20.13
N GLU A 199 -13.98 -8.46 -19.72
CA GLU A 199 -14.29 -7.12 -20.23
C GLU A 199 -14.38 -6.15 -19.07
N PHE A 200 -13.98 -4.91 -19.30
CA PHE A 200 -14.17 -3.84 -18.33
C PHE A 200 -15.65 -3.45 -18.23
N GLU A 201 -16.08 -3.07 -17.03
CA GLU A 201 -17.37 -2.46 -16.77
C GLU A 201 -17.14 -1.23 -15.89
N ASP A 202 -17.48 -0.05 -16.42
CA ASP A 202 -17.47 1.17 -15.62
C ASP A 202 -18.70 1.18 -14.72
N ILE A 203 -18.47 1.15 -13.42
CA ILE A 203 -19.54 1.17 -12.41
C ILE A 203 -19.56 2.52 -11.68
N THR A 204 -20.71 2.84 -11.11
CA THR A 204 -20.85 4.01 -10.24
C THR A 204 -20.11 3.81 -8.92
N GLU A 205 -19.83 4.92 -8.23
CA GLU A 205 -19.24 4.89 -6.89
C GLU A 205 -20.15 4.17 -5.88
N ASP A 206 -21.47 4.35 -6.00
CA ASP A 206 -22.46 3.68 -5.15
C ASP A 206 -22.45 2.15 -5.34
N GLU A 207 -22.29 1.69 -6.59
CA GLU A 207 -22.13 0.25 -6.90
C GLU A 207 -20.80 -0.28 -6.33
N ALA A 208 -19.71 0.46 -6.47
CA ALA A 208 -18.42 0.07 -5.90
C ALA A 208 -18.49 -0.02 -4.37
N LYS A 209 -19.17 0.94 -3.73
CA LYS A 209 -19.45 0.94 -2.29
C LYS A 209 -20.28 -0.26 -1.88
N ALA A 210 -21.29 -0.64 -2.67
CA ALA A 210 -22.08 -1.84 -2.41
C ALA A 210 -21.25 -3.13 -2.49
N ILE A 211 -20.31 -3.21 -3.43
CA ILE A 211 -19.37 -4.35 -3.54
C ILE A 211 -18.45 -4.39 -2.31
N LEU A 212 -17.78 -3.29 -1.98
CA LEU A 212 -16.85 -3.19 -0.85
C LEU A 212 -17.54 -3.42 0.51
N LYS A 213 -18.82 -3.10 0.64
CA LYS A 213 -19.61 -3.43 1.84
C LYS A 213 -19.66 -4.93 2.12
N THR A 214 -19.53 -5.77 1.09
CA THR A 214 -19.48 -7.24 1.25
C THR A 214 -18.09 -7.80 1.51
N ALA A 215 -17.05 -6.95 1.46
CA ALA A 215 -15.69 -7.33 1.79
C ALA A 215 -15.48 -7.31 3.32
N GLU A 216 -14.76 -8.31 3.83
CA GLU A 216 -14.44 -8.46 5.25
C GLU A 216 -13.20 -7.62 5.63
N ILE A 217 -13.29 -6.32 5.38
CA ILE A 217 -12.26 -5.31 5.71
C ILE A 217 -12.84 -4.17 6.55
N ASP A 218 -11.96 -3.40 7.19
CA ASP A 218 -12.33 -2.24 8.01
C ASP A 218 -12.97 -1.13 7.15
N GLU A 219 -13.86 -0.34 7.74
CA GLU A 219 -14.52 0.76 7.02
C GLU A 219 -13.52 1.82 6.54
N SER A 220 -12.46 2.12 7.31
CA SER A 220 -11.43 3.06 6.88
C SER A 220 -10.63 2.57 5.66
N GLU A 221 -10.53 1.25 5.46
CA GLU A 221 -9.93 0.68 4.26
C GLU A 221 -10.87 0.80 3.04
N LYS A 222 -12.18 0.60 3.24
CA LYS A 222 -13.18 0.82 2.19
C LYS A 222 -13.19 2.28 1.74
N ASP A 223 -13.17 3.21 2.70
CA ASP A 223 -13.12 4.65 2.42
C ASP A 223 -11.83 5.02 1.66
N TYR A 224 -10.67 4.49 2.07
CA TYR A 224 -9.40 4.68 1.35
C TYR A 224 -9.49 4.22 -0.12
N ILE A 225 -10.03 3.02 -0.38
CA ILE A 225 -10.15 2.47 -1.73
C ILE A 225 -11.05 3.36 -2.61
N LEU A 226 -12.21 3.77 -2.08
CA LEU A 226 -13.16 4.65 -2.78
C LEU A 226 -12.55 6.02 -3.07
N GLU A 227 -11.87 6.64 -2.09
CA GLU A 227 -11.17 7.91 -2.28
C GLU A 227 -10.06 7.80 -3.32
N TYR A 228 -9.32 6.68 -3.34
CA TYR A 228 -8.29 6.46 -4.36
C TYR A 228 -8.90 6.39 -5.76
N TYR A 229 -10.03 5.69 -5.94
CA TYR A 229 -10.75 5.71 -7.22
C TYR A 229 -11.22 7.11 -7.61
N SER A 230 -11.65 7.93 -6.65
CA SER A 230 -11.94 9.34 -6.92
C SER A 230 -10.71 10.08 -7.45
N LEU A 231 -9.50 9.83 -6.93
CA LEU A 231 -8.27 10.43 -7.48
C LEU A 231 -7.99 9.97 -8.91
N VAL A 232 -8.28 8.70 -9.23
CA VAL A 232 -8.13 8.16 -10.59
C VAL A 232 -9.06 8.91 -11.55
N LYS A 233 -10.35 9.07 -11.19
CA LYS A 233 -11.33 9.82 -11.99
C LYS A 233 -11.00 11.31 -12.12
N GLU A 234 -10.34 11.89 -11.13
CA GLU A 234 -9.84 13.27 -11.21
C GLU A 234 -8.53 13.37 -12.03
N GLY A 235 -7.96 12.25 -12.48
CA GLY A 235 -6.72 12.20 -13.26
C GLY A 235 -5.45 12.47 -12.44
N LYS A 236 -5.57 12.50 -11.11
CA LYS A 236 -4.49 12.87 -10.19
C LYS A 236 -3.42 11.78 -10.03
N THR A 237 -3.78 10.53 -10.29
CA THR A 237 -2.89 9.35 -10.19
C THR A 237 -2.50 8.79 -11.57
N ASN A 238 -2.64 9.60 -12.63
CA ASN A 238 -2.24 9.25 -14.00
C ASN A 238 -0.72 9.45 -14.24
N TYR A 239 0.11 8.80 -13.43
CA TYR A 239 1.56 8.80 -13.58
C TYR A 239 2.14 7.44 -13.18
N MET A 240 3.43 7.24 -13.48
CA MET A 240 4.19 6.09 -13.01
C MET A 240 5.40 6.55 -12.20
N SER A 241 5.75 5.77 -11.19
CA SER A 241 6.98 5.90 -10.42
C SER A 241 7.63 4.53 -10.25
N THR A 242 8.46 4.15 -11.21
CA THR A 242 9.14 2.85 -11.24
C THR A 242 10.66 2.96 -11.12
N HIS A 243 11.20 4.18 -11.09
CA HIS A 243 12.65 4.41 -11.09
C HIS A 243 13.31 3.84 -9.83
N SER A 244 12.69 4.02 -8.65
CA SER A 244 13.23 3.48 -7.39
C SER A 244 13.28 1.95 -7.39
N PHE A 245 12.25 1.29 -7.91
CA PHE A 245 12.24 -0.16 -8.04
C PHE A 245 13.33 -0.66 -8.99
N GLN A 246 13.47 -0.02 -10.16
CA GLN A 246 14.53 -0.32 -11.12
C GLN A 246 15.93 -0.09 -10.55
N PHE A 247 16.11 0.95 -9.74
CA PHE A 247 17.36 1.24 -9.06
C PHE A 247 17.71 0.15 -8.04
N MET A 248 16.75 -0.28 -7.22
CA MET A 248 16.96 -1.28 -6.17
C MET A 248 17.19 -2.69 -6.73
N PHE A 249 16.44 -3.08 -7.76
CA PHE A 249 16.38 -4.48 -8.20
C PHE A 249 16.90 -4.73 -9.61
N GLY A 250 17.26 -3.69 -10.37
CA GLY A 250 17.75 -3.82 -11.75
C GLY A 250 16.69 -4.29 -12.75
N GLN A 251 15.42 -4.37 -12.34
CA GLN A 251 14.30 -4.83 -13.16
C GLN A 251 13.06 -3.93 -12.95
N LYS A 252 12.06 -4.09 -13.83
CA LYS A 252 10.78 -3.38 -13.68
C LYS A 252 9.88 -4.08 -12.66
N PRO A 253 8.94 -3.36 -12.03
CA PRO A 253 7.86 -3.97 -11.27
C PRO A 253 7.05 -4.98 -12.11
N MET A 254 6.32 -5.86 -11.43
CA MET A 254 5.45 -6.88 -11.98
C MET A 254 4.45 -6.28 -12.98
N GLN A 255 4.39 -6.86 -14.18
CA GLN A 255 3.46 -6.40 -15.22
C GLN A 255 2.02 -6.81 -14.89
N PRO A 256 0.99 -6.04 -15.32
CA PRO A 256 -0.41 -6.42 -15.10
C PRO A 256 -0.76 -7.84 -15.60
N THR A 257 -0.22 -8.27 -16.75
CA THR A 257 -0.42 -9.63 -17.25
C THR A 257 0.18 -10.69 -16.34
N GLU A 258 1.35 -10.43 -15.78
CA GLU A 258 2.03 -11.33 -14.83
C GLU A 258 1.28 -11.40 -13.49
N PHE A 259 0.72 -10.27 -13.03
CA PHE A 259 -0.15 -10.24 -11.85
C PHE A 259 -1.37 -11.16 -12.03
N PHE A 260 -2.10 -11.03 -13.14
CA PHE A 260 -3.25 -11.90 -13.40
C PHE A 260 -2.85 -13.37 -13.62
N GLN A 261 -1.66 -13.65 -14.16
CA GLN A 261 -1.14 -15.02 -14.24
C GLN A 261 -0.83 -15.60 -12.86
N THR A 262 -0.26 -14.78 -11.97
CA THR A 262 0.13 -15.18 -10.61
C THR A 262 -1.08 -15.48 -9.74
N TYR A 263 -2.14 -14.67 -9.85
CA TYR A 263 -3.38 -14.81 -9.08
C TYR A 263 -4.53 -15.36 -9.93
N ASP A 264 -4.24 -16.33 -10.81
CA ASP A 264 -5.21 -16.80 -11.79
C ASP A 264 -6.45 -17.46 -11.16
N GLU A 265 -6.28 -18.16 -10.04
CA GLU A 265 -7.35 -18.80 -9.27
C GLU A 265 -8.38 -17.78 -8.75
N GLU A 266 -7.96 -16.54 -8.50
CA GLU A 266 -8.83 -15.48 -8.01
C GLU A 266 -9.75 -14.94 -9.11
N PHE A 267 -9.37 -15.02 -10.38
CA PHE A 267 -10.15 -14.42 -11.48
C PHE A 267 -10.76 -15.43 -12.44
N LYS A 268 -10.23 -16.66 -12.54
CA LYS A 268 -10.78 -17.68 -13.45
C LYS A 268 -12.18 -18.13 -13.02
N PRO A 269 -13.09 -18.39 -13.97
CA PRO A 269 -14.40 -18.94 -13.66
C PRO A 269 -14.29 -20.24 -12.86
N LYS A 270 -14.96 -20.31 -11.71
CA LYS A 270 -15.00 -21.53 -10.91
C LYS A 270 -15.76 -22.61 -11.69
N ARG A 271 -15.07 -23.69 -12.07
CA ARG A 271 -15.70 -24.85 -12.73
C ARG A 271 -16.84 -25.35 -11.85
N ARG A 272 -18.09 -25.32 -12.36
CA ARG A 272 -19.21 -26.01 -11.71
C ARG A 272 -18.82 -27.48 -11.59
N ARG A 273 -18.72 -28.01 -10.36
CA ARG A 273 -18.76 -29.46 -10.13
C ARG A 273 -20.11 -29.95 -10.64
N THR A 274 -20.14 -30.52 -11.84
CA THR A 274 -21.26 -31.35 -12.28
C THR A 274 -21.33 -32.52 -11.30
N LYS A 275 -22.35 -32.57 -10.45
CA LYS A 275 -22.69 -33.79 -9.74
C LYS A 275 -23.07 -34.81 -10.81
N ALA A 276 -22.23 -35.82 -10.99
CA ALA A 276 -22.59 -37.04 -11.70
C ALA A 276 -23.61 -37.83 -10.87
#